data_AF-A0A349DW40-F1
#
_entry.id   AF-A0A349DW40-F1
#
_cell.length_a   1.000
_cell.length_b   1.000
_cell.length_c   1.000
_cell.angle_alpha   90.00
_cell.angle_beta   90.00
_cell.angle_gamma   90.00
#
_symmetry.space_group_name_H-M   'P 1'
#
loop_
_entity.id
_entity.type
_entity.pdbx_description
1 polymer ?
#
loop_
_entity_poly.entity_id
_entity_poly.type
_entity_poly.pdbx_seq_one_letter_code
_entity_poly.pdbx_strand_id
1 'polypeptide(L)'
;MKIWNLFKREKKVEKQQQITLKENNYLLENINKKITPNTFTSVSRRQFIQTLSKHNFEPEQWFGSAEYAHNPDEFQIFAGDIEKEGELRFGAMNLLVIGSISTTWLNTINETSEGGSLFVTNAVECDFFSNYYGKLTVIGGNLHAKKIINNEFYDAALVVKKNLKTEYFHGVDIWAEVGGSITMSYGNGYCLPIGYDNPSRQHIKPQYDEVVSKAFLGINDDTQENINALILSKLANYKL
;
A
#
# COMPACT_ATOMS: atom_id res chain seq x y z
N MET A 1 8.96 -27.90 41.83
CA MET A 1 9.69 -26.78 41.19
C MET A 1 10.26 -25.90 42.31
N LYS A 2 11.58 -25.67 42.39
CA LYS A 2 12.18 -24.90 43.51
C LYS A 2 11.89 -23.40 43.33
N ILE A 3 11.40 -22.74 44.38
CA ILE A 3 11.02 -21.31 44.42
C ILE A 3 12.11 -20.37 43.84
N TRP A 4 13.38 -20.74 43.98
CA TRP A 4 14.52 -20.02 43.41
C TRP A 4 14.56 -19.94 41.86
N ASN A 5 13.87 -20.84 41.15
CA ASN A 5 13.80 -20.82 39.69
C ASN A 5 12.73 -19.85 39.15
N LEU A 6 11.75 -19.47 39.97
CA LEU A 6 10.72 -18.48 39.63
C LEU A 6 11.32 -17.06 39.62
N PHE A 7 12.05 -16.70 40.68
CA PHE A 7 12.73 -15.39 40.77
C PHE A 7 13.82 -15.18 39.71
N LYS A 8 14.49 -16.25 39.25
CA LYS A 8 15.44 -16.16 38.12
C LYS A 8 14.74 -15.97 36.78
N ARG A 9 13.53 -16.52 36.60
CA ARG A 9 12.71 -16.30 35.39
C ARG A 9 12.14 -14.89 35.37
N GLU A 10 11.60 -14.40 36.48
CA GLU A 10 11.08 -13.03 36.60
C GLU A 10 12.16 -11.98 36.31
N LYS A 11 13.34 -12.08 36.93
CA LYS A 11 14.46 -11.17 36.63
C LYS A 11 14.95 -11.25 35.18
N LYS A 12 14.81 -12.39 34.50
CA LYS A 12 15.21 -12.55 33.09
C LYS A 12 14.18 -11.94 32.15
N VAL A 13 12.89 -12.07 32.48
CA VAL A 13 11.77 -11.44 31.75
C VAL A 13 11.80 -9.92 31.93
N GLU A 14 12.00 -9.42 33.15
CA GLU A 14 12.15 -7.98 33.42
C GLU A 14 13.36 -7.39 32.70
N LYS A 15 14.50 -8.10 32.67
CA LYS A 15 15.70 -7.64 31.96
C LYS A 15 15.51 -7.69 30.45
N GLN A 16 14.80 -8.68 29.90
CA GLN A 16 14.44 -8.71 28.48
C GLN A 16 13.49 -7.57 28.13
N GLN A 17 12.44 -7.34 28.91
CA GLN A 17 11.51 -6.23 28.72
C GLN A 17 12.22 -4.86 28.81
N GLN A 18 13.14 -4.68 29.75
CA GLN A 18 13.95 -3.46 29.87
C GLN A 18 14.93 -3.26 28.71
N ILE A 19 15.48 -4.33 28.13
CA ILE A 19 16.34 -4.26 26.93
C ILE A 19 15.49 -3.88 25.72
N THR A 20 14.33 -4.51 25.53
CA THR A 20 13.39 -4.18 24.44
C THR A 20 12.86 -2.75 24.58
N LEU A 21 12.60 -2.27 25.79
CA LEU A 21 12.22 -0.88 26.06
C LEU A 21 13.37 0.10 25.76
N LYS A 22 14.63 -0.25 26.07
CA LYS A 22 15.79 0.59 25.73
C LYS A 22 16.08 0.63 24.23
N GLU A 23 15.97 -0.50 23.54
CA GLU A 23 16.12 -0.59 22.08
C GLU A 23 14.98 0.16 21.37
N ASN A 24 13.74 0.01 21.83
CA ASN A 24 12.61 0.80 21.36
C ASN A 24 12.80 2.29 21.65
N ASN A 25 13.24 2.68 22.85
CA ASN A 25 13.52 4.08 23.15
C ASN A 25 14.66 4.64 22.30
N TYR A 26 15.68 3.85 21.96
CA TYR A 26 16.74 4.28 21.02
C TYR A 26 16.20 4.48 19.59
N LEU A 27 15.28 3.63 19.15
CA LEU A 27 14.57 3.76 17.86
C LEU A 27 13.56 4.93 17.85
N LEU A 28 13.01 5.29 19.02
CA LEU A 28 12.01 6.36 19.19
C LEU A 28 12.64 7.73 19.45
N GLU A 29 13.76 7.82 20.16
CA GLU A 29 14.31 9.08 20.68
C GLU A 29 15.17 9.88 19.69
N ASN A 30 15.59 9.29 18.57
CA ASN A 30 16.59 9.93 17.72
C ASN A 30 16.21 9.95 16.23
N ILE A 31 15.59 11.07 15.84
CA ILE A 31 16.13 12.09 14.93
C ILE A 31 14.93 12.65 14.15
N ASN A 32 14.56 13.92 14.40
CA ASN A 32 13.85 14.72 13.40
C ASN A 32 14.80 14.88 12.21
N LYS A 33 14.82 13.91 11.30
CA LYS A 33 15.74 13.96 10.16
C LYS A 33 15.23 15.02 9.22
N LYS A 34 16.14 15.87 8.74
CA LYS A 34 15.84 16.74 7.63
C LYS A 34 15.52 15.84 6.43
N ILE A 35 14.28 15.93 5.95
CA ILE A 35 13.86 15.25 4.73
C ILE A 35 14.65 15.88 3.59
N THR A 36 15.46 15.07 2.91
CA THR A 36 16.28 15.52 1.79
C THR A 36 15.51 15.26 0.50
N PRO A 37 15.34 16.26 -0.38
CA PRO A 37 14.65 16.05 -1.65
C PRO A 37 15.28 14.93 -2.47
N ASN A 38 14.43 14.18 -3.18
CA ASN A 38 14.79 13.09 -4.08
C ASN A 38 15.64 11.98 -3.42
N THR A 39 15.51 11.80 -2.12
CA THR A 39 16.23 10.78 -1.35
C THR A 39 15.29 10.12 -0.33
N PHE A 40 15.36 8.79 -0.23
CA PHE A 40 14.66 8.07 0.83
C PHE A 40 15.30 8.39 2.18
N THR A 41 14.50 8.92 3.10
CA THR A 41 14.92 9.28 4.45
C THR A 41 14.22 8.37 5.45
N SER A 42 14.94 7.46 6.11
CA SER A 42 14.40 6.68 7.24
C SER A 42 14.15 7.58 8.45
N VAL A 43 12.92 7.63 8.94
CA VAL A 43 12.46 8.51 10.02
C VAL A 43 11.82 7.73 11.15
N SER A 44 11.61 8.36 12.30
CA SER A 44 10.80 7.75 13.36
C SER A 44 9.33 7.66 12.95
N ARG A 45 8.59 6.70 13.52
CA ARG A 45 7.13 6.58 13.38
C ARG A 45 6.42 7.90 13.69
N ARG A 46 6.84 8.59 14.76
CA ARG A 46 6.27 9.89 15.15
C ARG A 46 6.46 10.94 14.06
N GLN A 47 7.66 11.07 13.50
CA GLN A 47 7.91 12.01 12.41
C GLN A 47 7.12 11.63 11.15
N PHE A 48 7.01 10.34 10.84
CA PHE A 48 6.21 9.83 9.73
C PHE A 48 4.73 10.23 9.86
N ILE A 49 4.10 9.93 11.00
CA ILE A 49 2.71 10.29 11.31
C ILE A 49 2.50 11.80 11.26
N GLN A 50 3.37 12.59 11.88
CA GLN A 50 3.29 14.05 11.83
C GLN A 50 3.41 14.59 10.40
N THR A 51 4.21 13.93 9.55
CA THR A 51 4.35 14.33 8.15
C THR A 51 3.12 13.95 7.34
N LEU A 52 2.53 12.77 7.58
CA LEU A 52 1.24 12.40 7.01
C LEU A 52 0.17 13.44 7.32
N SER A 53 0.00 13.83 8.59
CA SER A 53 -0.98 14.84 8.99
C SER A 53 -0.78 16.18 8.28
N LYS A 54 0.48 16.61 8.07
CA LYS A 54 0.79 17.85 7.31
C LYS A 54 0.34 17.79 5.85
N HIS A 55 0.17 16.60 5.30
CA HIS A 55 -0.28 16.37 3.93
C HIS A 55 -1.74 15.91 3.85
N ASN A 56 -2.57 16.29 4.83
CA ASN A 56 -4.02 16.03 4.87
C ASN A 56 -4.38 14.53 4.84
N PHE A 57 -3.49 13.69 5.34
CA PHE A 57 -3.81 12.31 5.67
C PHE A 57 -4.36 12.24 7.11
N GLU A 58 -5.16 11.22 7.41
CA GLU A 58 -5.81 10.98 8.70
C GLU A 58 -5.18 9.76 9.38
N PRO A 59 -3.90 9.84 9.78
CA PRO A 59 -3.13 8.68 10.23
C PRO A 59 -3.74 7.94 11.42
N GLU A 60 -4.56 8.61 12.24
CA GLU A 60 -5.21 7.99 13.40
C GLU A 60 -6.24 6.90 13.02
N GLN A 61 -6.75 6.91 11.78
CA GLN A 61 -7.62 5.86 11.27
C GLN A 61 -6.85 4.57 10.93
N TRP A 62 -5.56 4.68 10.64
CA TRP A 62 -4.76 3.59 10.06
C TRP A 62 -3.63 3.13 10.97
N PHE A 63 -3.14 4.02 11.81
CA PHE A 63 -2.11 3.77 12.79
C PHE A 63 -2.73 3.85 14.18
N GLY A 64 -2.76 2.72 14.90
CA GLY A 64 -3.20 2.68 16.29
C GLY A 64 -2.32 3.50 17.24
N SER A 65 -2.61 3.46 18.53
CA SER A 65 -1.87 4.23 19.55
C SER A 65 -0.49 3.67 19.92
N ALA A 66 -0.12 2.49 19.41
CA ALA A 66 1.12 1.82 19.78
C ALA A 66 2.36 2.50 19.17
N GLU A 67 3.30 2.93 20.00
CA GLU A 67 4.60 3.48 19.59
C GLU A 67 5.67 2.37 19.55
N TYR A 68 5.58 1.44 18.60
CA TYR A 68 6.69 0.52 18.32
C TYR A 68 7.13 0.64 16.86
N ALA A 69 8.43 0.45 16.64
CA ALA A 69 9.01 0.16 15.34
C ALA A 69 9.82 -1.14 15.50
N HIS A 70 9.62 -2.09 14.60
CA HIS A 70 10.36 -3.34 14.57
C HIS A 70 11.76 -3.18 13.95
N ASN A 71 11.97 -2.13 13.14
CA ASN A 71 13.22 -1.88 12.43
C ASN A 71 13.48 -0.36 12.24
N PRO A 72 14.74 0.13 12.37
CA PRO A 72 15.10 1.53 12.09
C PRO A 72 14.72 2.04 10.68
N ASP A 73 14.58 1.15 9.68
CA ASP A 73 14.20 1.50 8.30
C ASP A 73 12.73 1.20 7.99
N GLU A 74 11.91 0.93 9.01
CA GLU A 74 10.49 0.59 8.84
C GLU A 74 9.67 1.75 8.24
N PHE A 75 10.01 2.99 8.57
CA PHE A 75 9.32 4.20 8.11
C PHE A 75 10.25 5.06 7.26
N GLN A 76 9.89 5.26 6.00
CA GLN A 76 10.67 6.07 5.05
C GLN A 76 9.83 7.18 4.43
N ILE A 77 10.45 8.32 4.19
CA ILE A 77 9.87 9.44 3.45
C ILE A 77 10.73 9.74 2.23
N PHE A 78 10.09 9.89 1.07
CA PHE A 78 10.68 10.46 -0.14
C PHE A 78 9.98 11.77 -0.47
N ALA A 79 10.73 12.85 -0.68
CA ALA A 79 10.16 14.15 -1.07
C ALA A 79 10.59 14.53 -2.48
N GLY A 80 9.64 14.55 -3.40
CA GLY A 80 9.87 14.72 -4.84
C GLY A 80 8.99 13.77 -5.64
N ASP A 81 8.96 14.01 -6.96
CA ASP A 81 8.29 13.12 -7.89
C ASP A 81 9.19 11.94 -8.25
N ILE A 82 8.59 10.75 -8.41
CA ILE A 82 9.29 9.54 -8.82
C ILE A 82 8.87 9.20 -10.24
N GLU A 83 9.82 9.23 -11.17
CA GLU A 83 9.62 8.78 -12.54
C GLU A 83 10.54 7.58 -12.81
N LYS A 84 9.97 6.45 -13.22
CA LYS A 84 10.74 5.23 -13.51
C LYS A 84 10.11 4.44 -14.65
N GLU A 85 10.87 4.10 -15.67
CA GLU A 85 10.42 3.11 -16.65
C GLU A 85 10.50 1.68 -16.09
N GLY A 86 9.52 0.85 -16.46
CA GLY A 86 9.45 -0.53 -16.01
C GLY A 86 8.81 -0.69 -14.64
N GLU A 87 9.31 -1.66 -13.86
CA GLU A 87 8.74 -1.98 -12.56
C GLU A 87 9.35 -1.15 -11.43
N LEU A 88 8.49 -0.51 -10.64
CA LEU A 88 8.83 0.20 -9.43
C LEU A 88 8.33 -0.59 -8.21
N ARG A 89 9.28 -0.96 -7.35
CA ARG A 89 9.07 -1.58 -6.04
C ARG A 89 9.81 -0.76 -4.99
N PHE A 90 9.34 -0.84 -3.75
CA PHE A 90 9.98 -0.19 -2.61
C PHE A 90 10.34 -1.24 -1.57
N GLY A 91 11.53 -1.12 -0.97
CA GLY A 91 11.93 -1.97 0.16
C GLY A 91 11.36 -1.53 1.51
N ALA A 92 10.78 -0.33 1.59
CA ALA A 92 10.23 0.22 2.82
C ALA A 92 8.91 -0.45 3.20
N MET A 93 8.78 -0.84 4.48
CA MET A 93 7.53 -1.37 5.01
C MET A 93 6.43 -0.30 4.99
N ASN A 94 6.73 0.90 5.51
CA ASN A 94 5.86 2.06 5.51
C ASN A 94 6.54 3.22 4.77
N LEU A 95 5.99 3.60 3.62
CA LEU A 95 6.53 4.64 2.75
C LEU A 95 5.55 5.79 2.60
N LEU A 96 6.06 7.01 2.68
CA LEU A 96 5.37 8.23 2.25
C LEU A 96 6.17 8.88 1.11
N VAL A 97 5.54 9.03 -0.04
CA VAL A 97 6.02 9.84 -1.17
C VAL A 97 5.29 11.18 -1.14
N ILE A 98 6.03 12.24 -0.84
CA ILE A 98 5.58 13.63 -0.93
C ILE A 98 5.85 14.10 -2.37
N GLY A 99 4.92 13.77 -3.25
CA GLY A 99 5.02 13.98 -4.69
C GLY A 99 4.07 13.05 -5.45
N SER A 100 4.33 12.92 -6.75
CA SER A 100 3.65 12.00 -7.66
C SER A 100 4.53 10.79 -7.99
N ILE A 101 3.91 9.70 -8.44
CA ILE A 101 4.60 8.53 -8.99
C ILE A 101 4.16 8.35 -10.44
N SER A 102 5.12 8.24 -11.35
CA SER A 102 4.92 7.81 -12.74
C SER A 102 5.80 6.61 -13.05
N THR A 103 5.19 5.49 -13.45
CA THR A 103 5.93 4.26 -13.76
C THR A 103 5.21 3.37 -14.77
N THR A 104 5.86 2.37 -15.36
CA THR A 104 5.11 1.37 -16.14
C THR A 104 4.30 0.48 -15.21
N TRP A 105 4.93 -0.08 -14.17
CA TRP A 105 4.25 -0.90 -13.17
C TRP A 105 4.62 -0.46 -11.76
N LEU A 106 3.62 -0.02 -10.98
CA LEU A 106 3.78 0.16 -9.55
C LEU A 106 3.36 -1.13 -8.85
N ASN A 107 4.31 -1.83 -8.25
CA ASN A 107 4.08 -3.07 -7.53
C ASN A 107 4.42 -2.86 -6.04
N THR A 108 3.39 -2.89 -5.18
CA THR A 108 3.55 -2.57 -3.75
C THR A 108 4.00 -3.75 -2.90
N ILE A 109 4.44 -4.85 -3.53
CA ILE A 109 5.03 -5.99 -2.86
C ILE A 109 6.19 -5.58 -1.95
N ASN A 110 6.20 -6.14 -0.75
CA ASN A 110 7.34 -6.09 0.15
C ASN A 110 8.13 -7.40 0.02
N GLU A 111 9.46 -7.31 -0.05
CA GLU A 111 10.32 -8.49 -0.22
C GLU A 111 10.39 -9.37 1.04
N THR A 112 10.15 -8.81 2.22
CA THR A 112 10.46 -9.48 3.49
C THR A 112 9.26 -9.89 4.34
N SER A 113 8.06 -9.33 4.10
CA SER A 113 6.85 -9.59 4.90
C SER A 113 5.59 -9.01 4.26
N GLU A 114 4.43 -9.58 4.55
CA GLU A 114 3.13 -8.96 4.26
C GLU A 114 2.92 -7.67 5.09
N GLY A 115 1.96 -6.83 4.69
CA GLY A 115 1.54 -5.67 5.47
C GLY A 115 2.20 -4.34 5.08
N GLY A 116 2.14 -3.37 6.00
CA GLY A 116 2.74 -2.05 5.85
C GLY A 116 1.89 -1.08 5.05
N SER A 117 2.51 0.02 4.60
CA SER A 117 1.77 1.10 3.94
C SER A 117 2.55 1.82 2.84
N LEU A 118 1.80 2.33 1.86
CA LEU A 118 2.26 3.28 0.87
C LEU A 118 1.32 4.49 0.84
N PHE A 119 1.85 5.67 1.11
CA PHE A 119 1.15 6.94 0.98
C PHE A 119 1.79 7.74 -0.15
N VAL A 120 0.96 8.31 -1.02
CA VAL A 120 1.41 9.22 -2.11
C VAL A 120 0.59 10.50 -2.02
N THR A 121 1.22 11.66 -1.81
CA THR A 121 0.48 12.90 -1.57
C THR A 121 -0.26 13.40 -2.81
N ASN A 122 0.30 13.18 -4.00
CA ASN A 122 -0.26 13.63 -5.28
C ASN A 122 -0.76 12.42 -6.09
N ALA A 123 -0.56 12.46 -7.42
CA ALA A 123 -1.11 11.47 -8.34
C ALA A 123 -0.20 10.26 -8.52
N VAL A 124 -0.81 9.13 -8.87
CA VAL A 124 -0.13 7.95 -9.36
C VAL A 124 -0.58 7.71 -10.80
N GLU A 125 0.36 7.73 -11.73
CA GLU A 125 0.14 7.39 -13.13
C GLU A 125 0.96 6.15 -13.49
N CYS A 126 0.32 5.12 -14.01
CA CYS A 126 1.02 3.93 -14.45
C CYS A 126 0.29 3.21 -15.58
N ASP A 127 0.90 2.19 -16.17
CA ASP A 127 0.16 1.23 -16.99
C ASP A 127 -0.51 0.18 -16.10
N PHE A 128 0.24 -0.31 -15.12
CA PHE A 128 -0.17 -1.37 -14.20
C PHE A 128 0.03 -0.94 -12.75
N PHE A 129 -0.93 -1.27 -11.91
CA PHE A 129 -0.86 -1.13 -10.46
C PHE A 129 -1.17 -2.48 -9.81
N SER A 130 -0.31 -2.92 -8.89
CA SER A 130 -0.58 -4.09 -8.06
C SER A 130 -0.44 -3.71 -6.59
N ASN A 131 -1.52 -3.91 -5.83
CA ASN A 131 -1.44 -3.86 -4.37
C ASN A 131 -0.77 -5.13 -3.82
N TYR A 132 -0.76 -5.32 -2.51
CA TYR A 132 -0.17 -6.51 -1.89
C TYR A 132 -0.88 -6.91 -0.59
N TYR A 133 -0.68 -8.16 -0.17
CA TYR A 133 -1.29 -8.73 1.04
C TYR A 133 -1.05 -7.85 2.27
N GLY A 134 -2.15 -7.52 2.97
CA GLY A 134 -2.14 -6.67 4.16
C GLY A 134 -1.70 -5.22 3.93
N LYS A 135 -1.44 -4.79 2.68
CA LYS A 135 -0.86 -3.48 2.37
C LYS A 135 -1.96 -2.42 2.33
N LEU A 136 -1.77 -1.36 3.11
CA LEU A 136 -2.56 -0.14 2.99
C LEU A 136 -1.92 0.81 1.97
N THR A 137 -2.58 1.05 0.85
CA THR A 137 -2.17 2.07 -0.11
C THR A 137 -3.15 3.24 -0.12
N VAL A 138 -2.67 4.45 0.16
CA VAL A 138 -3.48 5.68 0.15
C VAL A 138 -2.88 6.71 -0.81
N ILE A 139 -3.66 7.11 -1.81
CA ILE A 139 -3.28 8.08 -2.82
C ILE A 139 -4.09 9.36 -2.58
N GLY A 140 -3.39 10.47 -2.27
CA GLY A 140 -4.00 11.77 -2.00
C GLY A 140 -4.54 12.45 -3.27
N GLY A 141 -3.96 12.13 -4.43
CA GLY A 141 -4.38 12.58 -5.75
C GLY A 141 -5.23 11.56 -6.50
N ASN A 142 -5.13 11.62 -7.83
CA ASN A 142 -5.76 10.65 -8.73
C ASN A 142 -4.93 9.37 -8.81
N LEU A 143 -5.58 8.23 -9.01
CA LEU A 143 -4.96 7.00 -9.49
C LEU A 143 -5.40 6.76 -10.94
N HIS A 144 -4.45 6.78 -11.86
CA HIS A 144 -4.69 6.41 -13.26
C HIS A 144 -3.74 5.28 -13.65
N ALA A 145 -4.26 4.06 -13.65
CA ALA A 145 -3.57 2.92 -14.27
C ALA A 145 -4.16 2.73 -15.67
N LYS A 146 -3.38 2.91 -16.73
CA LYS A 146 -3.91 2.88 -18.10
C LYS A 146 -4.49 1.52 -18.48
N LYS A 147 -3.97 0.43 -17.91
CA LYS A 147 -4.32 -0.94 -18.28
C LYS A 147 -4.98 -1.70 -17.13
N ILE A 148 -4.27 -1.94 -16.02
CA ILE A 148 -4.77 -2.83 -14.97
C ILE A 148 -4.51 -2.26 -13.58
N ILE A 149 -5.52 -2.30 -12.72
CA ILE A 149 -5.39 -2.24 -11.26
C ILE A 149 -5.67 -3.64 -10.72
N ASN A 150 -4.72 -4.22 -10.00
CA ASN A 150 -4.90 -5.45 -9.23
C ASN A 150 -4.90 -5.15 -7.73
N ASN A 151 -6.03 -5.38 -7.08
CA ASN A 151 -6.28 -5.12 -5.66
C ASN A 151 -6.90 -6.34 -4.95
N GLU A 152 -6.85 -7.54 -5.53
CA GLU A 152 -7.49 -8.75 -4.97
C GLU A 152 -6.83 -9.32 -3.70
N PHE A 153 -5.71 -8.74 -3.26
CA PHE A 153 -4.89 -9.34 -2.22
C PHE A 153 -5.61 -9.29 -0.86
N TYR A 154 -5.61 -10.43 -0.17
CA TYR A 154 -6.26 -10.56 1.14
C TYR A 154 -5.74 -9.50 2.13
N ASP A 155 -6.66 -8.92 2.89
CA ASP A 155 -6.44 -7.82 3.85
C ASP A 155 -5.76 -6.57 3.26
N ALA A 156 -5.67 -6.43 1.93
CA ALA A 156 -5.19 -5.21 1.32
C ALA A 156 -6.26 -4.11 1.38
N ALA A 157 -5.82 -2.85 1.42
CA ALA A 157 -6.70 -1.71 1.34
C ALA A 157 -6.15 -0.71 0.32
N LEU A 158 -7.02 -0.21 -0.57
CA LEU A 158 -6.70 0.84 -1.52
C LEU A 158 -7.67 2.00 -1.34
N VAL A 159 -7.13 3.17 -1.02
CA VAL A 159 -7.89 4.41 -0.85
C VAL A 159 -7.36 5.47 -1.82
N VAL A 160 -8.24 6.02 -2.66
CA VAL A 160 -7.92 7.07 -3.62
C VAL A 160 -8.75 8.30 -3.31
N LYS A 161 -8.13 9.37 -2.79
CA LYS A 161 -8.87 10.56 -2.32
C LYS A 161 -9.53 11.37 -3.44
N LYS A 162 -9.06 11.23 -4.69
CA LYS A 162 -9.64 11.90 -5.88
C LYS A 162 -10.22 10.86 -6.83
N ASN A 163 -9.88 10.91 -8.13
CA ASN A 163 -10.45 10.05 -9.14
C ASN A 163 -9.66 8.74 -9.30
N LEU A 164 -10.35 7.65 -9.58
CA LEU A 164 -9.78 6.38 -10.01
C LEU A 164 -10.18 6.11 -11.46
N LYS A 165 -9.19 5.83 -12.32
CA LYS A 165 -9.41 5.44 -13.71
C LYS A 165 -8.54 4.23 -14.07
N THR A 166 -9.17 3.21 -14.65
CA THR A 166 -8.47 2.07 -15.26
C THR A 166 -9.27 1.44 -16.39
N GLU A 167 -8.58 0.77 -17.30
CA GLU A 167 -9.21 -0.05 -18.33
C GLU A 167 -9.73 -1.37 -17.74
N TYR A 168 -8.92 -2.04 -16.90
CA TYR A 168 -9.29 -3.24 -16.15
C TYR A 168 -9.13 -3.03 -14.65
N PHE A 169 -10.14 -3.36 -13.86
CA PHE A 169 -10.06 -3.42 -12.40
C PHE A 169 -10.25 -4.85 -11.90
N HIS A 170 -9.29 -5.37 -11.15
CA HIS A 170 -9.39 -6.66 -10.50
C HIS A 170 -9.32 -6.46 -8.98
N GLY A 171 -10.40 -6.75 -8.27
CA GLY A 171 -10.55 -6.55 -6.83
C GLY A 171 -11.66 -7.43 -6.30
N VAL A 172 -11.56 -8.73 -6.55
CA VAL A 172 -12.52 -9.73 -6.08
C VAL A 172 -12.46 -9.75 -4.56
N ASP A 173 -13.61 -9.53 -3.92
CA ASP A 173 -13.80 -9.41 -2.47
C ASP A 173 -13.05 -8.26 -1.76
N ILE A 174 -12.16 -7.54 -2.44
CA ILE A 174 -11.37 -6.44 -1.89
C ILE A 174 -11.56 -5.18 -2.77
N TRP A 175 -12.50 -4.32 -2.36
CA TRP A 175 -12.82 -3.08 -3.08
C TRP A 175 -11.76 -2.00 -2.88
N ALA A 176 -11.76 -1.00 -3.78
CA ALA A 176 -11.08 0.26 -3.55
C ALA A 176 -12.08 1.33 -3.07
N GLU A 177 -11.65 2.19 -2.15
CA GLU A 177 -12.43 3.35 -1.71
C GLU A 177 -11.98 4.60 -2.45
N VAL A 178 -12.94 5.35 -3.04
CA VAL A 178 -12.63 6.47 -3.92
C VAL A 178 -13.42 7.72 -3.53
N GLY A 179 -12.75 8.85 -3.38
CA GLY A 179 -13.38 10.12 -2.98
C GLY A 179 -13.99 10.91 -4.14
N GLY A 180 -13.55 10.65 -5.36
CA GLY A 180 -14.00 11.31 -6.59
C GLY A 180 -14.71 10.37 -7.55
N SER A 181 -14.53 10.61 -8.85
CA SER A 181 -15.12 9.78 -9.91
C SER A 181 -14.38 8.46 -10.08
N ILE A 182 -15.13 7.41 -10.41
CA ILE A 182 -14.63 6.07 -10.71
C ILE A 182 -14.92 5.77 -12.19
N THR A 183 -13.90 5.36 -12.94
CA THR A 183 -14.05 4.92 -14.34
C THR A 183 -13.32 3.60 -14.51
N MET A 184 -14.08 2.54 -14.79
CA MET A 184 -13.58 1.18 -15.00
C MET A 184 -14.34 0.58 -16.19
N SER A 185 -13.63 0.25 -17.27
CA SER A 185 -14.28 -0.33 -18.46
C SER A 185 -14.58 -1.81 -18.24
N TYR A 186 -13.54 -2.60 -17.97
CA TYR A 186 -13.58 -4.04 -17.77
C TYR A 186 -13.15 -4.37 -16.33
N GLY A 187 -13.43 -5.57 -15.87
CA GLY A 187 -12.92 -6.03 -14.59
C GLY A 187 -13.75 -7.08 -13.89
N ASN A 188 -13.23 -7.53 -12.76
CA ASN A 188 -13.93 -8.34 -11.78
C ASN A 188 -13.72 -7.72 -10.39
N GLY A 189 -14.80 -7.27 -9.77
CA GLY A 189 -14.77 -6.53 -8.51
C GLY A 189 -15.58 -5.24 -8.56
N TYR A 190 -15.36 -4.36 -7.59
CA TYR A 190 -16.06 -3.07 -7.49
C TYR A 190 -15.26 -2.06 -6.66
N CYS A 191 -15.64 -0.79 -6.79
CA CYS A 191 -15.19 0.30 -5.92
C CYS A 191 -16.36 0.81 -5.07
N LEU A 192 -16.03 1.46 -3.96
CA LEU A 192 -17.00 2.17 -3.12
C LEU A 192 -16.60 3.65 -2.97
N PRO A 193 -17.56 4.56 -2.81
CA PRO A 193 -17.24 5.93 -2.43
C PRO A 193 -16.68 5.96 -1.00
N ILE A 194 -15.68 6.80 -0.72
CA ILE A 194 -15.21 7.02 0.66
C ILE A 194 -16.39 7.47 1.53
N GLY A 195 -16.57 6.83 2.68
CA GLY A 195 -17.68 7.10 3.61
C GLY A 195 -19.02 6.51 3.18
N TYR A 196 -19.02 5.41 2.42
CA TYR A 196 -20.24 4.68 2.07
C TYR A 196 -20.97 4.16 3.32
N ASP A 197 -22.31 4.17 3.28
CA ASP A 197 -23.17 3.64 4.35
C ASP A 197 -23.68 2.24 4.02
N ASN A 198 -23.95 1.98 2.73
CA ASN A 198 -24.50 0.73 2.26
C ASN A 198 -23.76 0.21 1.01
N PRO A 199 -22.82 -0.74 1.18
CA PRO A 199 -22.01 -1.24 0.08
C PRO A 199 -22.83 -1.95 -1.01
N SER A 200 -23.97 -2.54 -0.66
CA SER A 200 -24.85 -3.22 -1.63
C SER A 200 -25.53 -2.27 -2.62
N ARG A 201 -25.63 -0.98 -2.28
CA ARG A 201 -26.28 0.05 -3.11
C ARG A 201 -25.32 1.04 -3.74
N GLN A 202 -24.16 1.25 -3.11
CA GLN A 202 -23.21 2.28 -3.51
C GLN A 202 -21.99 1.73 -4.25
N HIS A 203 -21.90 0.40 -4.44
CA HIS A 203 -20.83 -0.17 -5.24
C HIS A 203 -20.90 0.31 -6.69
N ILE A 204 -19.74 0.61 -7.24
CA ILE A 204 -19.56 0.95 -8.65
C ILE A 204 -18.77 -0.19 -9.27
N LYS A 205 -19.41 -0.88 -10.21
CA LYS A 205 -18.83 -2.01 -10.95
C LYS A 205 -18.22 -1.53 -12.27
N PRO A 206 -17.34 -2.34 -12.88
CA PRO A 206 -16.95 -2.15 -14.27
C PRO A 206 -18.15 -2.01 -15.22
N GLN A 207 -17.95 -1.30 -16.32
CA GLN A 207 -18.98 -1.06 -17.33
C GLN A 207 -19.43 -2.36 -18.03
N TYR A 208 -18.48 -3.24 -18.34
CA TYR A 208 -18.75 -4.54 -18.95
C TYR A 208 -18.85 -5.65 -17.90
N ASP A 209 -19.59 -6.71 -18.21
CA ASP A 209 -19.74 -7.87 -17.33
C ASP A 209 -18.48 -8.74 -17.26
N GLU A 210 -18.49 -9.74 -16.39
CA GLU A 210 -17.35 -10.62 -16.12
C GLU A 210 -16.93 -11.42 -17.38
N VAL A 211 -17.89 -11.89 -18.19
CA VAL A 211 -17.61 -12.70 -19.39
C VAL A 211 -16.88 -11.86 -20.43
N VAL A 212 -17.38 -10.65 -20.70
CA VAL A 212 -16.72 -9.71 -21.63
C VAL A 212 -15.35 -9.28 -21.08
N SER A 213 -15.23 -9.12 -19.76
CA SER A 213 -13.97 -8.74 -19.10
C SER A 213 -12.90 -9.83 -19.21
N LYS A 214 -13.25 -11.10 -18.99
CA LYS A 214 -12.33 -12.24 -19.17
C LYS A 214 -11.87 -12.38 -20.63
N ALA A 215 -12.81 -12.22 -21.56
CA ALA A 215 -12.50 -12.21 -22.99
C ALA A 215 -11.53 -11.09 -23.37
N PHE A 216 -11.67 -9.90 -22.77
CA PHE A 216 -10.73 -8.78 -22.96
C PHE A 216 -9.31 -9.13 -22.49
N LEU A 217 -9.15 -9.90 -21.42
CA LEU A 217 -7.84 -10.39 -20.97
C LEU A 217 -7.29 -11.56 -21.80
N GLY A 218 -8.12 -12.17 -22.66
CA GLY A 218 -7.78 -13.40 -23.39
C GLY A 218 -7.72 -14.62 -22.47
N ILE A 219 -8.45 -14.61 -21.36
CA ILE A 219 -8.50 -15.68 -20.36
C ILE A 219 -9.78 -16.50 -20.59
N ASN A 220 -9.66 -17.84 -20.51
CA ASN A 220 -10.81 -18.74 -20.59
C ASN A 220 -11.54 -18.80 -19.24
N ASP A 221 -12.84 -19.06 -19.24
CA ASP A 221 -13.68 -19.05 -18.02
C ASP A 221 -13.22 -20.02 -16.91
N ASP A 222 -12.53 -21.11 -17.26
CA ASP A 222 -12.08 -22.16 -16.33
C ASP A 222 -10.73 -21.86 -15.64
N THR A 223 -10.08 -20.74 -15.96
CA THR A 223 -8.77 -20.38 -15.40
C THR A 223 -8.88 -19.34 -14.29
N GLN A 224 -8.27 -19.63 -13.14
CA GLN A 224 -8.07 -18.64 -12.07
C GLN A 224 -7.19 -17.50 -12.58
N GLU A 225 -7.65 -16.26 -12.43
CA GLU A 225 -6.95 -15.07 -12.94
C GLU A 225 -5.69 -14.81 -12.09
N ASN A 226 -4.50 -15.19 -12.58
CA ASN A 226 -3.26 -14.71 -11.98
C ASN A 226 -2.86 -13.38 -12.65
N ILE A 227 -3.47 -12.29 -12.20
CA ILE A 227 -3.33 -10.98 -12.83
C ILE A 227 -1.87 -10.49 -12.82
N ASN A 228 -1.11 -10.73 -11.75
CA ASN A 228 0.30 -10.36 -11.70
C ASN A 228 1.15 -11.16 -12.71
N ALA A 229 0.87 -12.45 -12.92
CA ALA A 229 1.52 -13.23 -13.97
C ALA A 229 1.16 -12.73 -15.38
N LEU A 230 -0.08 -12.29 -15.59
CA LEU A 230 -0.51 -11.66 -16.84
C LEU A 230 0.21 -10.31 -17.07
N ILE A 231 0.37 -9.49 -16.05
CA ILE A 231 1.13 -8.23 -16.14
C ILE A 231 2.58 -8.54 -16.53
N LEU A 232 3.22 -9.51 -15.86
CA LEU A 232 4.58 -9.94 -16.17
C LEU A 232 4.73 -10.42 -17.62
N SER A 233 3.79 -11.22 -18.13
CA SER A 233 3.84 -11.71 -19.51
C SER A 233 3.67 -10.57 -20.52
N LYS A 234 2.79 -9.61 -20.24
CA LYS A 234 2.64 -8.40 -21.06
C LYS A 234 3.92 -7.57 -21.07
N LEU A 235 4.56 -7.35 -19.91
CA LEU A 235 5.81 -6.61 -19.81
C LEU A 235 6.98 -7.29 -20.55
N ALA A 236 7.05 -8.62 -20.53
CA ALA A 236 8.05 -9.36 -21.29
C ALA A 236 7.89 -9.17 -22.81
N ASN A 237 6.65 -9.10 -23.30
CA ASN A 237 6.34 -8.91 -24.71
C ASN A 237 6.53 -7.46 -25.21
N TYR A 238 6.72 -6.49 -24.31
CA TYR A 238 7.11 -5.11 -24.68
C TYR A 238 8.62 -4.95 -24.87
N LYS A 239 9.43 -5.97 -24.58
CA LYS A 239 10.88 -5.98 -24.81
C LYS A 239 11.23 -6.73 -26.12
N LEU A 240 10.78 -6.22 -27.26
CA LEU A 240 11.25 -6.60 -28.59
C LEU A 240 11.30 -5.38 -29.50
#